data_AF-A0A6J5AL97-F1
#
_entry.id   AF-A0A6J5AL97-F1
#
_cell.length_a   1.000
_cell.length_b   1.000
_cell.length_c   1.000
_cell.angle_alpha   90.00
_cell.angle_beta   90.00
_cell.angle_gamma   90.00
#
_symmetry.space_group_name_H-M   'P 1'
#
loop_
_entity.id
_entity.type
_entity.pdbx_description
1 polymer ?
#
loop_
_entity_poly.entity_id
_entity_poly.type
_entity_poly.pdbx_seq_one_letter_code
_entity_poly.pdbx_strand_id
1 'polypeptide(L)'
;MDVSSMESTVTLRQAYLIMFEFLQREWLRLDKPDALGALLGNLALWDLPNGKGVPMDAAVFPDWLGCANDVLEQECRGSGYAGADIRLT
;
A
#
# COMPACT_ATOMS: atom_id res chain seq x y z
N MET A 1 12.37 11.99 23.55
CA MET A 1 12.34 12.35 22.12
C MET A 1 10.88 12.45 21.76
N ASP A 2 10.45 13.64 21.37
CA ASP A 2 9.06 14.00 21.14
C ASP A 2 8.54 13.28 19.88
N VAL A 3 7.58 12.37 20.05
CA VAL A 3 6.92 11.59 18.96
C VAL A 3 5.87 12.49 18.30
N SER A 4 6.25 13.73 18.04
CA SER A 4 5.37 14.76 17.53
C SER A 4 5.23 14.58 16.02
N SER A 5 4.05 14.11 15.62
CA SER A 5 3.52 14.12 14.26
C SER A 5 4.17 13.18 13.24
N MET A 6 3.89 11.87 13.36
CA MET A 6 3.53 11.15 12.13
C MET A 6 2.03 11.33 11.93
N GLU A 7 1.62 12.53 11.50
CA GLU A 7 0.32 12.69 10.85
C GLU A 7 0.31 11.77 9.63
N SER A 8 -0.21 10.55 9.80
CA SER A 8 -0.44 9.66 8.67
C SER A 8 -1.47 10.35 7.79
N THR A 9 -1.05 10.78 6.60
CA THR A 9 -1.87 11.47 5.60
C THR A 9 -3.08 10.64 5.15
N VAL A 10 -3.07 9.34 5.50
CA VAL A 10 -4.12 8.37 5.27
C VAL A 10 -4.42 7.59 6.55
N THR A 11 -5.67 7.19 6.74
CA THR A 11 -6.10 6.28 7.82
C THR A 11 -5.54 4.87 7.59
N LEU A 12 -5.53 4.03 8.64
CA LEU A 12 -5.11 2.62 8.53
C LEU A 12 -5.94 1.84 7.49
N ARG A 13 -7.25 2.09 7.43
CA ARG A 13 -8.14 1.48 6.44
C ARG A 13 -7.73 1.88 5.01
N GLN A 14 -7.47 3.17 4.80
CA GLN A 14 -6.98 3.65 3.51
C GLN A 14 -5.62 3.05 3.15
N ALA A 15 -4.67 2.98 4.10
CA ALA A 15 -3.38 2.32 3.86
C ALA A 15 -3.54 0.85 3.45
N TYR A 16 -4.44 0.11 4.09
CA TYR A 16 -4.77 -1.28 3.71
C TYR A 16 -5.35 -1.35 2.30
N LEU A 17 -6.27 -0.47 1.94
CA LEU A 17 -6.88 -0.43 0.61
C LEU A 17 -5.85 -0.10 -0.48
N ILE A 18 -4.93 0.84 -0.22
CA ILE A 18 -3.86 1.21 -1.14
C ILE A 18 -2.94 0.01 -1.38
N MET A 19 -2.57 -0.70 -0.32
CA MET A 19 -1.80 -1.94 -0.43
C MET A 19 -2.55 -3.00 -1.23
N PHE A 20 -3.84 -3.20 -0.96
CA PHE A 20 -4.66 -4.19 -1.65
C PHE A 20 -4.78 -3.88 -3.15
N GLU A 21 -5.11 -2.63 -3.49
CA GLU A 21 -5.23 -2.15 -4.88
C GLU A 21 -3.92 -2.34 -5.64
N PHE A 22 -2.79 -2.00 -5.01
CA PHE A 22 -1.46 -2.21 -5.58
C PHE A 22 -1.17 -3.68 -5.86
N LEU A 23 -1.40 -4.56 -4.87
CA LEU A 23 -1.19 -6.00 -5.04
C LEU A 23 -2.11 -6.60 -6.11
N GLN A 24 -3.36 -6.14 -6.19
CA GLN A 24 -4.31 -6.59 -7.20
C GLN A 24 -3.85 -6.19 -8.61
N ARG A 25 -3.38 -4.96 -8.80
CA ARG A 25 -2.83 -4.49 -10.09
C ARG A 25 -1.62 -5.29 -10.50
N GLU A 26 -0.68 -5.48 -9.60
CA GLU A 26 0.52 -6.25 -9.90
C GLU A 26 0.19 -7.72 -10.14
N TRP A 27 -0.74 -8.32 -9.39
CA TRP A 27 -1.23 -9.68 -9.66
C TRP A 27 -1.83 -9.82 -11.08
N LEU A 28 -2.59 -8.83 -11.54
CA LEU A 28 -3.16 -8.84 -12.89
C LEU A 28 -2.12 -8.59 -13.99
N ARG A 29 -1.02 -7.90 -13.68
CA ARG A 29 0.09 -7.64 -14.62
C ARG A 29 1.11 -8.78 -14.68
N LEU A 30 1.30 -9.50 -13.59
CA LEU A 30 2.31 -10.54 -13.46
C LEU A 30 1.76 -11.89 -13.88
N ASP A 31 2.34 -12.48 -14.92
CA ASP A 31 1.92 -13.77 -15.50
C ASP A 31 2.21 -14.98 -14.57
N LYS A 32 2.86 -14.78 -13.41
CA LYS A 32 3.30 -15.86 -12.50
C LYS A 32 3.33 -15.48 -11.01
N PRO A 33 2.98 -16.42 -10.10
CA PRO A 33 2.95 -16.21 -8.66
C PRO A 33 4.33 -15.92 -8.02
N ASP A 34 5.43 -16.41 -8.61
CA ASP A 34 6.79 -16.11 -8.10
C ASP A 34 7.12 -14.61 -8.14
N ALA A 35 6.56 -13.89 -9.12
CA ALA A 35 6.77 -12.47 -9.24
C ALA A 35 6.05 -11.67 -8.14
N LEU A 36 4.96 -12.23 -7.56
CA LEU A 36 4.29 -11.63 -6.40
C LEU A 36 5.17 -11.72 -5.15
N GLY A 37 5.87 -12.83 -4.95
CA GLY A 37 6.83 -12.99 -3.85
C GLY A 37 7.99 -11.99 -3.93
N ALA A 38 8.54 -11.79 -5.14
CA ALA A 38 9.57 -10.78 -5.39
C ALA A 38 9.05 -9.35 -5.16
N LEU A 39 7.82 -9.05 -5.61
CA LEU A 39 7.16 -7.77 -5.37
C LEU A 39 7.01 -7.49 -3.86
N LEU A 40 6.51 -8.45 -3.09
CA LEU A 40 6.37 -8.32 -1.64
C LEU A 40 7.74 -8.09 -0.97
N GLY A 41 8.81 -8.70 -1.50
CA GLY A 41 10.19 -8.41 -1.10
C GLY A 41 10.62 -6.96 -1.41
N ASN A 42 10.21 -6.39 -2.54
CA ASN A 42 10.48 -4.99 -2.89
C ASN A 42 9.67 -3.99 -2.06
N LEU A 43 8.52 -4.42 -1.54
CA LEU A 43 7.70 -3.64 -0.61
C LEU A 43 8.18 -3.74 0.84
N ALA A 44 9.01 -4.73 1.17
CA ALA A 44 9.56 -4.89 2.51
C ALA A 44 10.48 -3.71 2.84
N LEU A 45 10.37 -3.20 4.07
CA LEU A 45 11.31 -2.21 4.58
C LEU A 45 12.67 -2.89 4.73
N TRP A 46 13.69 -2.34 4.08
CA TRP A 46 15.06 -2.78 4.31
C TRP A 46 15.52 -2.17 5.63
N ASP A 47 15.85 -3.03 6.59
CA ASP A 47 16.54 -2.62 7.81
C ASP A 47 17.93 -2.10 7.45
N LEU A 48 18.03 -0.81 7.17
CA LEU A 48 19.32 -0.16 7.16
C LEU A 48 19.92 -0.22 8.58
N PRO A 49 21.26 -0.25 8.72
CA PRO A 49 21.94 -0.22 10.02
C PRO A 49 21.56 0.98 10.93
N ASN A 50 20.92 2.01 10.35
CA ASN A 50 20.45 3.20 11.05
C ASN A 50 18.96 3.16 11.43
N GLY A 51 18.26 2.03 11.21
CA GLY A 51 16.84 1.86 11.57
C GLY A 51 15.87 2.75 10.79
N LYS A 52 16.32 3.37 9.68
CA LYS A 52 15.52 4.36 8.94
C LYS A 52 14.65 3.78 7.83
N GLY A 53 14.51 2.45 7.76
CA GLY A 53 13.61 1.71 6.84
C GLY A 53 13.34 2.45 5.54
N VAL A 54 14.20 2.32 4.54
CA VAL A 54 13.95 3.01 3.26
C VAL A 54 12.74 2.36 2.61
N PRO A 55 11.65 3.11 2.36
CA PRO A 55 10.43 2.51 1.87
C PRO A 55 10.54 2.31 0.37
N MET A 56 10.20 1.08 -0.07
CA MET A 56 9.87 0.70 -1.44
C MET A 56 10.97 0.97 -2.48
N ASP A 57 11.20 0.03 -3.41
CA ASP A 57 12.01 0.35 -4.59
C ASP A 57 11.44 1.61 -5.27
N ALA A 58 12.30 2.61 -5.52
CA ALA A 58 11.90 3.88 -6.13
C ALA A 58 11.21 3.69 -7.50
N ALA A 59 11.46 2.55 -8.17
CA ALA A 59 10.79 2.18 -9.41
C ALA A 59 9.30 1.86 -9.24
N VAL A 60 8.87 1.32 -8.09
CA VAL A 60 7.46 0.95 -7.82
C VAL A 60 6.68 2.07 -7.12
N PHE A 61 7.38 3.09 -6.62
CA PHE A 61 6.76 4.22 -5.94
C PHE A 61 5.73 4.99 -6.78
N PRO A 62 5.95 5.26 -8.10
CA PRO A 62 4.93 5.92 -8.93
C PRO A 62 3.63 5.10 -9.06
N ASP A 63 3.75 3.78 -9.24
CA ASP A 63 2.60 2.88 -9.36
C ASP A 63 1.82 2.81 -8.04
N TRP A 64 2.53 2.79 -6.91
CA TRP A 64 1.95 2.90 -5.57
C TRP A 64 1.19 4.22 -5.37
N LEU A 65 1.78 5.35 -5.77
CA LEU A 65 1.12 6.67 -5.70
C LEU A 65 -0.16 6.72 -6.55
N GLY A 66 -0.16 6.06 -7.71
CA GLY A 66 -1.36 5.91 -8.53
C GLY A 66 -2.48 5.20 -7.77
N CYS A 67 -2.16 4.05 -7.15
CA CYS A 67 -3.11 3.32 -6.30
C CYS A 67 -3.61 4.17 -5.12
N ALA A 68 -2.73 4.95 -4.51
CA ALA A 68 -3.07 5.85 -3.43
C ALA A 68 -4.13 6.89 -3.83
N ASN A 69 -3.91 7.56 -4.96
CA ASN A 69 -4.85 8.55 -5.46
C ASN A 69 -6.20 7.93 -5.82
N ASP A 70 -6.20 6.77 -6.49
CA ASP A 70 -7.42 6.08 -6.91
C ASP A 70 -8.26 5.64 -5.71
N VAL A 71 -7.62 5.08 -4.67
CA VAL A 71 -8.29 4.69 -3.43
C VAL A 71 -8.90 5.90 -2.73
N LEU A 72 -8.14 6.98 -2.57
CA LEU A 72 -8.61 8.18 -1.88
C LEU A 72 -9.76 8.85 -2.63
N GLU A 73 -9.72 8.90 -3.96
CA GLU A 73 -10.80 9.47 -4.78
C GLU A 73 -12.09 8.63 -4.65
N GLN A 74 -11.98 7.30 -4.67
CA GLN A 74 -13.14 6.41 -4.55
C GLN A 74 -13.74 6.39 -3.14
N GLU A 75 -12.92 6.47 -2.09
CA GLU A 75 -13.36 6.63 -0.71
C GLU A 75 -14.15 7.93 -0.52
N CYS A 76 -13.69 9.05 -1.11
CA CYS A 76 -14.42 10.32 -1.12
C CYS A 76 -15.77 10.24 -1.83
N ARG A 77 -15.90 9.37 -2.85
CA ARG A 77 -17.15 9.12 -3.59
C ARG A 77 -18.10 8.14 -2.90
N GLY A 78 -17.67 7.49 -1.82
CA GLY A 78 -18.54 6.78 -0.88
C GLY A 78 -19.00 5.36 -1.25
N SER A 79 -18.42 4.70 -2.27
CA SER A 79 -18.86 3.34 -2.65
C SER A 79 -17.80 2.36 -3.13
N GLY A 80 -16.55 2.77 -3.38
CA GLY A 80 -15.57 1.94 -4.10
C GLY A 80 -15.18 0.64 -3.39
N TYR A 81 -15.00 0.67 -2.07
CA TYR A 81 -14.40 -0.45 -1.32
C TYR A 81 -15.26 -0.96 -0.15
N ALA A 82 -16.59 -0.89 -0.25
CA ALA A 82 -17.50 -1.38 0.80
C ALA A 82 -17.32 -2.88 1.11
N GLY A 83 -16.81 -3.67 0.15
CA GLY A 83 -16.48 -5.08 0.36
C GLY A 83 -15.28 -5.33 1.28
N ALA A 84 -14.49 -4.31 1.60
CA ALA A 84 -13.36 -4.42 2.54
C ALA A 84 -13.78 -4.30 4.02
N ASP A 85 -15.03 -3.94 4.30
CA ASP A 85 -15.56 -3.84 5.66
C ASP A 85 -15.90 -5.25 6.19
N ILE A 86 -14.87 -6.02 6.54
CA ILE A 86 -15.03 -7.35 7.11
C ILE A 86 -15.69 -7.20 8.49
N ARG A 87 -16.91 -7.74 8.61
CA ARG A 87 -17.56 -7.95 9.90
C ARG A 87 -17.31 -9.39 10.32
N LEU A 88 -16.49 -9.59 11.35
CA LEU A 88 -16.39 -10.87 12.02
C LEU A 88 -17.68 -11.06 12.84
N THR A 89 -18.65 -11.77 12.26
CA THR A 89 -19.87 -12.22 12.97
C THR A 89 -19.59 -13.43 13.82
#